data_AF-A0A937EXC0-F1
#
_entry.id   AF-A0A937EXC0-F1
#
_cell.length_a   1.000
_cell.length_b   1.000
_cell.length_c   1.000
_cell.angle_alpha   90.00
_cell.angle_beta   90.00
_cell.angle_gamma   90.00
#
_symmetry.space_group_name_H-M   'P 1'
#
loop_
_entity.id
_entity.type
_entity.pdbx_description
1 polymer ?
#
loop_
_entity_poly.entity_id
_entity_poly.type
_entity_poly.pdbx_seq_one_letter_code
_entity_poly.pdbx_strand_id
1 'polypeptide(L)' 'MQVHLKYNDNTADTIYNQVIELPERQAFALTGVPRANANPYQVNLQVGGIPVIGNSYRISVSGCS' A
#
# COMPACT_ATOMS: atom_id res chain seq x y z
N MET A 1 -4.12 -1.43 -8.19
CA MET A 1 -3.46 -0.93 -6.97
C MET A 1 -2.64 -2.05 -6.37
N GLN A 2 -1.43 -1.75 -5.92
CA GLN A 2 -0.53 -2.71 -5.30
C GLN A 2 0.00 -2.16 -3.99
N VAL A 3 0.06 -3.00 -2.95
CA VAL A 3 0.59 -2.67 -1.64
C VAL A 3 1.51 -3.78 -1.16
N HIS A 4 2.73 -3.41 -0.80
CA HIS A 4 3.75 -4.32 -0.33
C HIS A 4 4.38 -3.83 0.97
N LEU A 5 4.76 -4.78 1.84
CA LEU A 5 5.69 -4.52 2.94
C LEU A 5 7.08 -4.93 2.49
N LYS A 6 8.00 -3.98 2.35
CA LYS A 6 9.39 -4.24 1.96
C LYS A 6 10.29 -4.25 3.19
N TYR A 7 11.11 -5.28 3.31
CA TYR A 7 11.99 -5.53 4.44
C TYR A 7 13.46 -5.24 4.10
N ASN A 8 14.31 -5.24 5.13
CA ASN A 8 15.74 -4.98 5.01
C ASN A 8 16.55 -6.14 4.41
N ASP A 9 15.96 -7.33 4.32
CA ASP A 9 16.53 -8.53 3.69
C ASP A 9 16.27 -8.58 2.17
N ASN A 10 15.82 -7.48 1.58
CA ASN A 10 15.39 -7.34 0.18
C ASN A 10 14.18 -8.20 -0.20
N THR A 11 13.47 -8.79 0.76
CA THR A 11 12.19 -9.46 0.49
C THR A 11 11.02 -8.50 0.65
N ALA A 12 9.87 -8.90 0.13
CA ALA A 12 8.63 -8.17 0.32
C ALA A 12 7.44 -9.12 0.45
N ASP A 13 6.48 -8.74 1.29
CA ASP A 13 5.17 -9.38 1.36
C ASP A 13 4.15 -8.56 0.58
N THR A 14 3.26 -9.24 -0.15
CA THR A 14 2.14 -8.58 -0.83
C THR A 14 0.95 -8.53 0.11
N ILE A 15 0.50 -7.31 0.43
CA ILE A 15 -0.72 -7.07 1.22
C ILE A 15 -1.92 -6.97 0.30
N TYR A 16 -1.76 -6.35 -0.86
CA TYR A 16 -2.84 -6.16 -1.83
C TYR A 16 -2.29 -6.11 -3.25
N ASN A 17 -2.96 -6.79 -4.19
CA ASN A 17 -2.62 -6.74 -5.61
C ASN A 17 -3.86 -7.03 -6.48
N GLN A 18 -4.65 -5.99 -6.75
CA GLN A 18 -5.82 -6.09 -7.63
C GLN A 18 -5.99 -4.81 -8.46
N VAL A 19 -6.61 -4.94 -9.63
CA VAL A 19 -7.11 -3.80 -10.39
C VAL A 19 -8.45 -3.40 -9.78
N ILE A 20 -8.54 -2.15 -9.33
CA ILE A 20 -9.76 -1.58 -8.77
C ILE A 20 -10.02 -0.20 -9.37
N GLU A 21 -11.29 0.16 -9.44
CA GLU A 21 -11.71 1.54 -9.57
C GLU A 21 -11.75 2.14 -8.17
N LEU A 22 -11.12 3.31 -8.00
CA LEU A 22 -11.20 4.07 -6.75
C LEU A 22 -12.34 5.07 -6.88
N PRO A 23 -13.49 4.84 -6.21
CA PRO A 23 -14.61 5.76 -6.30
C PRO A 23 -14.22 7.13 -5.75
N GLU A 24 -14.62 8.19 -6.46
CA GLU A 24 -14.33 9.56 -6.03
C GLU A 24 -14.89 9.84 -4.64
N ARG A 25 -14.10 10.54 -3.81
CA ARG A 25 -14.46 10.98 -2.46
C ARG A 25 -14.78 9.86 -1.47
N GLN A 26 -14.49 8.60 -1.81
CA GLN A 26 -14.60 7.47 -0.90
C GLN A 26 -13.22 7.00 -0.43
N ALA A 27 -13.14 6.65 0.85
CA ALA A 27 -11.93 6.09 1.42
C ALA A 27 -11.88 4.58 1.14
N PHE A 28 -10.72 4.09 0.70
CA PHE A 28 -10.44 2.67 0.56
C PHE A 28 -9.47 2.24 1.66
N ALA A 29 -9.90 1.31 2.51
CA ALA A 29 -9.12 0.84 3.65
C ALA A 29 -8.44 -0.49 3.35
N LEU A 30 -7.17 -0.62 3.75
CA LEU A 30 -6.40 -1.85 3.67
C LEU A 30 -5.72 -2.14 4.99
N THR A 31 -5.67 -3.42 5.36
CA THR A 31 -4.98 -3.90 6.55
C THR A 31 -3.94 -4.93 6.13
N GLY A 32 -2.74 -4.84 6.71
CA GLY A 32 -1.66 -5.81 6.54
C GLY A 32 -0.98 -6.10 7.87
N VAL A 33 -0.41 -7.29 8.00
CA VAL A 33 0.33 -7.71 9.21
C VAL A 33 1.80 -7.88 8.82
N PRO A 34 2.73 -7.12 9.42
CA PRO A 34 4.16 -7.29 9.16
C PRO A 34 4.66 -8.60 9.79
N ARG A 35 5.78 -9.12 9.25
CA ARG A 35 6.47 -10.26 9.86
C ARG A 35 6.96 -9.92 11.27
N ALA A 36 6.86 -10.89 12.18
CA ALA A 36 7.42 -10.76 13.52
C ALA A 36 8.94 -10.50 13.43
N ASN A 37 9.44 -9.57 14.25
CA ASN A 37 10.85 -9.20 14.34
C ASN A 37 11.49 -8.67 13.05
N ALA A 38 10.70 -8.28 12.04
CA ALA A 38 11.18 -7.73 10.77
C ALA A 38 11.08 -6.20 10.70
N ASN A 39 11.13 -5.53 11.85
CA ASN A 39 11.17 -4.08 11.94
C ASN A 39 12.61 -3.58 11.74
N PRO A 40 12.83 -2.46 11.01
CA PRO A 40 11.84 -1.64 10.31
C PRO A 40 11.46 -2.22 8.94
N TYR A 41 10.26 -1.90 8.47
CA TYR A 41 9.77 -2.21 7.13
C TYR A 41 9.20 -0.96 6.45
N GLN A 42 9.12 -0.97 5.13
CA GLN A 42 8.53 0.10 4.31
C GLN A 42 7.17 -0.33 3.80
N VAL A 43 6.19 0.58 3.84
CA VAL A 43 4.92 0.40 3.14
C VAL A 43 5.05 1.00 1.75
N ASN A 44 5.09 0.15 0.73
CA ASN A 44 5.15 0.56 -0.66
C ASN A 44 3.76 0.47 -1.27
N LEU A 45 3.21 1.62 -1.69
CA LEU A 45 1.91 1.73 -2.33
C LEU A 45 2.09 2.24 -3.76
N GLN A 46 1.53 1.50 -4.71
CA GLN A 46 1.37 1.93 -6.09
C GLN A 46 -0.12 2.11 -6.41
N VAL A 47 -0.51 3.37 -6.62
CA VAL A 47 -1.86 3.75 -7.05
C VAL A 47 -1.84 4.03 -8.55
N GLY A 48 -2.65 3.28 -9.30
CA GLY A 48 -2.83 3.48 -10.75
C GLY A 48 -1.67 3.04 -11.64
N GLY A 49 -1.66 3.59 -12.86
CA GLY A 49 -0.71 3.38 -13.96
C GLY A 49 -0.76 4.58 -14.93
N ILE A 50 -0.40 4.42 -16.21
CA ILE A 50 -0.44 5.50 -17.22
C ILE A 50 -1.77 6.32 -17.27
N PRO A 51 -2.98 5.75 -17.07
CA PRO A 51 -4.23 6.50 -17.25
C PRO A 51 -4.71 7.36 -16.06
N VAL A 52 -3.89 7.63 -15.04
CA VAL A 52 -4.29 8.45 -13.86
C VAL A 52 -3.57 9.81 -13.75
N ILE A 53 -2.95 10.29 -14.83
CA ILE A 53 -2.35 11.65 -14.88
C ILE A 53 -3.45 12.70 -14.63
N GLY A 54 -3.29 13.52 -13.59
CA GLY A 54 -4.25 14.55 -13.18
C GLY A 54 -5.05 14.22 -11.91
N ASN A 55 -5.02 12.97 -11.44
CA ASN A 55 -5.71 12.59 -10.20
C ASN A 55 -4.85 12.87 -8.97
N SER A 56 -5.48 13.35 -7.90
CA SER A 56 -4.86 13.53 -6.59
C SER A 56 -5.34 12.45 -5.63
N TYR A 57 -4.39 11.75 -5.00
CA TYR A 57 -4.66 10.74 -4.00
C TYR A 57 -4.10 11.17 -2.64
N ARG A 58 -4.87 10.96 -1.57
CA ARG A 58 -4.41 11.14 -0.20
C ARG A 58 -4.21 9.78 0.44
N ILE A 59 -3.03 9.57 1.02
CA ILE A 59 -2.66 8.33 1.69
C ILE A 59 -2.47 8.63 3.17
N SER A 60 -2.98 7.76 4.03
CA SER A 60 -2.74 7.79 5.47
C SER A 60 -2.28 6.41 5.89
N VAL A 61 -1.12 6.31 6.54
CA VAL A 61 -0.57 5.05 7.06
C VAL A 61 -0.50 5.15 8.57
N SER A 62 -1.07 4.16 9.26
CA SER A 62 -1.02 4.02 10.71
C SER A 62 -0.42 2.66 11.05
N GLY A 63 0.61 2.64 11.90
CA GLY A 63 1.11 1.41 12.52
C GLY A 63 0.49 1.23 13.90
N CYS A 64 0.32 -0.03 14.33
CA CYS A 64 0.04 -0.36 15.71
C CYS A 64 1.37 -0.41 16.49
N SER A 65 1.39 0.16 17.69
CA SER A 65 2.48 0.04 18.67
C SER A 65 2.35 -1.22 19.52
#